data_AF-A0AAW8KRR2-F1
#
_entry.id   AF-A0AAW8KRR2-F1
#
_cell.length_a   1.000
_cell.length_b   1.000
_cell.length_c   1.000
_cell.angle_alpha   90.00
_cell.angle_beta   90.00
_cell.angle_gamma   90.00
#
_symmetry.space_group_name_H-M   'P 1'
#
loop_
_entity.id
_entity.type
_entity.pdbx_description
1 polymer ?
#
loop_
_entity_poly.entity_id
_entity_poly.type
_entity_poly.pdbx_seq_one_letter_code
_entity_poly.pdbx_strand_id
1 'polypeptide(L)' 'LDVGEAEPRNVFSGIRSQYAPEDLKGKLVVMVANLAPRKMRFGISNGMVLAAGNGEGIFIISPDSGAKPGDKVS' A
#
# COMPACT_ATOMS: atom_id res chain seq x y z
N LEU A 1 -6.76 -2.01 3.45
CA LEU A 1 -6.43 -1.04 2.39
C LEU A 1 -7.62 -0.99 1.44
N ASP A 2 -8.29 0.15 1.36
CA ASP A 2 -9.42 0.35 0.47
C ASP A 2 -8.94 0.45 -0.98
N VAL A 3 -9.56 -0.35 -1.84
CA VAL A 3 -9.26 -0.47 -3.27
C VAL A 3 -10.54 -0.40 -4.12
N GLY A 4 -11.64 0.12 -3.56
CA GLY A 4 -12.94 0.17 -4.25
C GLY A 4 -13.65 -1.19 -4.33
N GLU A 5 -13.25 -2.17 -3.52
CA GLU A 5 -13.91 -3.47 -3.39
C GLU A 5 -14.89 -3.49 -2.22
N ALA A 6 -15.73 -4.53 -2.13
CA ALA A 6 -16.71 -4.67 -1.05
C ALA A 6 -16.07 -4.72 0.34
N GLU A 7 -14.88 -5.31 0.44
CA GLU A 7 -14.10 -5.37 1.68
C GLU A 7 -12.67 -4.86 1.45
N PRO A 8 -12.09 -4.13 2.43
CA PRO A 8 -10.72 -3.67 2.34
C PRO A 8 -9.75 -4.85 2.40
N ARG A 9 -8.66 -4.76 1.63
CA ARG A 9 -7.64 -5.81 1.59
C ARG A 9 -6.66 -5.71 2.75
N ASN A 10 -6.29 -6.85 3.32
CA ASN A 10 -5.16 -6.93 4.24
C ASN A 10 -3.83 -6.90 3.46
N VAL A 11 -2.97 -5.94 3.73
CA VAL A 11 -1.68 -5.75 3.04
C VAL A 11 -0.61 -5.45 4.06
N PHE A 12 0.48 -6.21 4.01
CA PHE A 12 1.66 -5.97 4.84
C PHE A 12 2.71 -5.22 4.02
N SER A 13 3.32 -4.19 4.62
CA SER A 13 4.36 -3.37 3.98
C SER A 13 5.60 -3.25 4.87
N GLY A 14 6.79 -3.31 4.26
CA GLY A 14 8.08 -3.23 4.93
C GLY A 14 8.55 -1.80 5.22
N ILE A 15 7.65 -0.88 5.56
CA ILE A 15 7.92 0.57 5.62
C ILE A 15 7.99 1.13 7.05
N ARG A 16 7.95 0.25 8.05
CA ARG A 16 7.90 0.62 9.48
C ARG A 16 9.09 1.47 9.94
N SER A 17 10.25 1.36 9.29
CA SER A 17 11.44 2.15 9.63
C SER A 17 11.31 3.64 9.30
N GLN A 18 10.39 4.01 8.40
CA GLN A 18 10.28 5.36 7.84
C GLN A 18 8.95 6.05 8.17
N TYR A 19 7.91 5.28 8.51
CA TYR A 19 6.56 5.83 8.74
C TYR A 19 5.96 5.27 10.02
N ALA A 20 5.40 6.17 10.85
CA ALA A 20 4.54 5.77 11.95
C ALA A 20 3.15 5.40 11.42
N PRO A 21 2.38 4.56 12.15
CA PRO A 21 1.02 4.22 11.76
C PRO A 21 0.10 5.43 11.53
N GLU A 22 0.32 6.51 12.29
CA GLU A 22 -0.48 7.73 12.22
C GLU A 22 -0.26 8.50 10.92
N ASP A 23 0.95 8.46 10.34
CA ASP A 23 1.30 9.12 9.08
C ASP A 23 0.62 8.47 7.86
N LEU A 24 0.09 7.25 8.05
CA LEU A 24 -0.51 6.44 6.99
C LEU A 24 -2.04 6.53 6.99
N LYS A 25 -2.65 7.03 8.07
CA LYS A 25 -4.11 7.17 8.16
C LYS A 25 -4.59 8.22 7.15
N GLY A 26 -5.52 7.81 6.28
CA GLY A 26 -6.08 8.68 5.24
C GLY A 26 -5.17 8.94 4.04
N LYS A 27 -3.95 8.37 4.01
CA LYS A 27 -3.03 8.53 2.90
C LYS A 27 -3.41 7.63 1.73
N LEU A 28 -3.53 8.21 0.54
CA LEU A 28 -3.66 7.45 -0.70
C LEU A 28 -2.30 6.89 -1.12
N VAL A 29 -2.28 5.64 -1.55
CA VAL A 29 -1.06 4.93 -1.95
C VAL A 29 -1.33 4.11 -3.21
N VAL A 30 -0.28 3.85 -3.98
CA VAL A 30 -0.35 2.92 -5.10
C VAL A 30 -0.10 1.49 -4.60
N MET A 31 -0.90 0.53 -5.06
CA MET A 31 -0.67 -0.87 -4.78
C MET A 31 -0.80 -1.76 -6.02
N VAL A 32 -0.10 -2.89 -5.99
CA VAL A 32 -0.25 -3.96 -6.97
C VAL A 32 -1.30 -4.93 -6.45
N ALA A 33 -2.46 -4.97 -7.12
CA ALA A 33 -3.64 -5.72 -6.67
C ALA A 33 -3.80 -7.12 -7.31
N ASN A 34 -3.01 -7.46 -8.33
CA ASN A 34 -3.09 -8.75 -9.04
C ASN A 34 -2.08 -9.80 -8.55
N LEU A 35 -1.37 -9.53 -7.45
CA LEU A 35 -0.45 -10.50 -6.87
C LEU A 35 -1.21 -11.63 -6.18
N ALA A 36 -0.73 -12.86 -6.33
CA ALA A 36 -1.23 -13.99 -5.57
C ALA A 36 -1.05 -13.74 -4.06
N PRO A 37 -2.01 -14.16 -3.21
CA PRO A 37 -1.90 -13.98 -1.76
C PRO A 37 -0.60 -14.59 -1.22
N ARG A 38 0.15 -13.83 -0.43
CA ARG A 38 1.42 -14.27 0.15
C ARG A 38 1.31 -14.42 1.66
N LYS A 39 1.57 -15.62 2.17
CA LYS A 39 1.67 -15.85 3.61
C LYS A 39 2.93 -15.18 4.16
N MET A 40 2.73 -14.31 5.14
CA MET A 40 3.77 -13.62 5.90
C MET A 40 3.66 -14.01 7.37
N ARG A 41 4.64 -13.58 8.19
CA ARG A 41 4.69 -13.88 9.63
C ARG A 41 3.42 -13.49 10.39
N PHE A 42 2.72 -12.45 9.92
CA PHE A 42 1.58 -11.85 10.61
C PHE A 42 0.22 -12.18 9.97
N GLY A 43 0.18 -12.99 8.91
CA GLY A 43 -1.04 -13.33 8.18
C GLY A 43 -0.84 -13.38 6.67
N ILE A 44 -1.93 -13.28 5.92
CA ILE A 44 -1.91 -13.29 4.45
C ILE A 44 -1.92 -11.84 3.93
N SER A 45 -0.95 -11.50 3.07
CA SER A 45 -0.93 -10.23 2.32
C SER A 45 -1.63 -10.42 0.96
N ASN A 46 -2.65 -9.62 0.68
CA ASN A 46 -3.44 -9.63 -0.56
C ASN A 46 -3.04 -8.49 -1.52
N GLY A 47 -1.73 -8.22 -1.59
CA GLY A 47 -1.16 -7.20 -2.45
C GLY A 47 0.16 -6.65 -1.90
N MET A 48 0.64 -5.60 -2.56
CA MET A 48 1.89 -4.90 -2.22
C MET A 48 1.72 -3.40 -2.45
N VAL A 49 2.04 -2.59 -1.44
CA VAL A 49 2.15 -1.12 -1.60
C VAL A 49 3.45 -0.80 -2.34
N LEU A 50 3.39 0.12 -3.30
CA LEU A 50 4.56 0.58 -4.03
C LEU A 50 5.25 1.75 -3.30
N ALA A 51 6.57 1.63 -3.21
CA ALA A 51 7.44 2.67 -2.67
C ALA A 51 8.75 2.68 -3.46
N ALA A 52 9.35 3.85 -3.59
CA ALA A 52 10.72 4.00 -4.07
C ALA A 52 11.69 3.78 -2.90
N GLY A 53 12.80 3.10 -3.15
CA GLY A 53 13.86 2.90 -2.16
C GLY A 53 15.22 3.16 -2.77
N ASN A 54 16.09 3.86 -2.05
CA ASN A 54 17.44 4.21 -2.48
C ASN A 54 18.53 3.72 -1.51
N GLY A 55 18.21 2.76 -0.65
CA GLY A 55 19.12 2.22 0.38
C GLY A 55 19.20 3.08 1.66
N GLU A 56 18.97 4.39 1.55
CA GLU A 56 18.91 5.31 2.69
C GLU A 56 17.49 5.46 3.24
N GLY A 57 16.50 5.44 2.36
CA GLY A 57 15.10 5.58 2.75
C GLY A 57 14.10 4.87 1.86
N ILE A 58 12.85 4.92 2.31
CA ILE A 58 11.69 4.35 1.62
C ILE A 58 10.66 5.46 1.47
N PHE A 59 10.21 5.70 0.25
CA PHE A 59 9.32 6.79 -0.13
C PHE A 59 8.06 6.21 -0.75
N ILE A 60 6.92 6.30 -0.06
CA ILE A 60 5.65 5.78 -0.55
C ILE A 60 5.19 6.56 -1.79
N ILE A 61 4.85 5.82 -2.86
CA ILE A 61 4.26 6.43 -4.05
C ILE A 61 2.79 6.72 -3.78
N SER A 62 2.41 7.98 -3.92
CA SER A 62 1.07 8.49 -3.68
C SER A 62 0.55 9.13 -4.97
N PRO A 63 -0.74 8.94 -5.33
CA PRO A 63 -1.32 9.61 -6.48
C PRO A 63 -1.53 11.10 -6.21
N ASP A 64 -1.70 11.87 -7.27
CA ASP A 64 -2.08 13.28 -7.20
C ASP A 64 -3.49 13.48 -6.61
N SER A 65 -3.78 14.71 -6.20
CA SER A 65 -5.09 15.10 -5.66
C SER A 65 -6.22 14.81 -6.65
N GLY A 66 -7.32 14.28 -6.14
CA GLY A 66 -8.51 13.93 -6.94
C GLY A 66 -8.63 12.44 -7.25
N ALA A 67 -7.55 11.67 -7.07
CA ALA A 67 -7.61 10.21 -7.11
C ALA A 67 -8.48 9.64 -5.98
N LYS A 68 -9.12 8.51 -6.25
CA LYS A 68 -10.00 7.79 -5.33
C LYS A 68 -9.53 6.35 -5.13
N PRO A 69 -9.86 5.72 -3.98
CA PRO A 69 -9.65 4.29 -3.81
C PRO A 69 -10.26 3.48 -4.96
N GLY A 70 -9.46 2.61 -5.57
CA GLY A 70 -9.87 1.76 -6.69
C GLY A 70 -9.63 2.33 -8.09
N ASP A 71 -9.17 3.58 -8.21
CA ASP A 71 -8.74 4.11 -9.50
C ASP A 71 -7.59 3.28 -10.08
N LYS A 72 -7.65 2.98 -11.38
CA LYS A 72 -6.60 2.22 -12.07
C LYS A 72 -5.42 3.12 -12.39
N VAL A 73 -4.22 2.64 -12.08
CA VAL A 73 -2.95 3.29 -12.44
C VAL A 73 -2.63 2.93 -13.89
N SER A 74 -2.30 3.94 -14.71
CA SER A 74 -1.97 3.81 -16.15
C SER A 74 -0.51 4.12 -16.43
#